data_AF-A0A2N8L076-F1
#
_entry.id   AF-A0A2N8L076-F1
#
_cell.length_a   1.000
_cell.length_b   1.000
_cell.length_c   1.000
_cell.angle_alpha   90.00
_cell.angle_beta   90.00
_cell.angle_gamma   90.00
#
_symmetry.space_group_name_H-M   'P 1'
#
loop_
_entity.id
_entity.type
_entity.pdbx_description
1 polymer ?
#
loop_
_entity_poly.entity_id
_entity_poly.type
_entity_poly.pdbx_seq_one_letter_code
_entity_poly.pdbx_strand_id
1 'polypeptide(L)'
;MNSLVISVLGDVDAGSALALLGRVSLGFSLGLLGVLLLRRPLLAWLGAQGQYSLWALPPLMALALAAAPALAAQASGAEALQLPAVVMVLQAWREPARGLWQAAVQAWLAGSLPVAAPALLLAWAVGVLGLGLWAGVQHRVYRRRLRPGPGLWWAPAGSSPALLGCWRPRLVLPQDFAQRFSAEERELVLAHERGHAARHDNALRALAWALAALQWFNPLVWLALPRLRQDQELACDAQVLARRPEAWPVYAQALLKAQGLSSAVPPLATAWQSTHPLIERIAMLKKMNRLSLASSTSSPASHLRRHGGLALALSLAVASLGVSAALSTGGQTEAQPDTAAKPESAKTYCHQMARPEIPELNIRGEFILTARFSIDASNQVKVLSLQGDERLQPAVRRAIESYQCSTGKHKKRVEAMQEFRFRFD
;
A
#
# COMPACT_ATOMS: atom_id res chain seq x y z
N MET A 1 38.13 19.86 1.78
CA MET A 1 37.40 18.60 1.45
C MET A 1 36.36 18.19 2.51
N ASN A 2 36.37 18.72 3.75
CA ASN A 2 35.36 18.39 4.76
C ASN A 2 34.02 19.15 4.64
N SER A 3 33.96 20.29 3.94
CA SER A 3 32.71 21.06 3.82
C SER A 3 31.78 20.59 2.69
N LEU A 4 32.30 19.88 1.68
CA LEU A 4 31.49 19.40 0.55
C LEU A 4 30.70 18.13 0.89
N VAL A 5 31.22 17.28 1.78
CA VAL A 5 30.54 16.05 2.24
C VAL A 5 29.37 16.37 3.17
N ILE A 6 29.45 17.48 3.92
CA ILE A 6 28.38 17.95 4.81
C ILE A 6 27.23 18.59 4.01
N SER A 7 27.52 19.23 2.87
CA SER A 7 26.51 19.83 2.00
C SER A 7 25.63 18.79 1.28
N VAL A 8 26.18 17.65 0.86
CA VAL A 8 25.40 16.60 0.16
C VAL A 8 24.48 15.82 1.10
N LEU A 9 24.78 15.80 2.42
CA LEU A 9 23.89 15.25 3.45
C LEU A 9 22.97 16.32 4.09
N GLY A 10 23.11 17.60 3.70
CA GLY A 10 22.36 18.72 4.24
C GLY A 10 20.97 18.93 3.62
N ASP A 11 20.67 18.33 2.48
CA ASP A 11 19.42 18.57 1.72
C ASP A 11 18.32 17.51 1.94
N VAL A 12 18.60 16.44 2.68
CA VAL A 12 17.53 15.52 3.10
C VAL A 12 16.96 16.01 4.42
N ASP A 13 15.88 16.79 4.34
CA ASP A 13 15.07 17.12 5.52
C ASP A 13 14.74 15.82 6.27
N ALA A 14 15.11 15.72 7.55
CA ALA A 14 14.88 14.55 8.38
C ALA A 14 13.39 14.19 8.44
N GLY A 15 12.50 15.19 8.29
CA GLY A 15 11.07 14.98 8.14
C GLY A 15 10.72 14.21 6.86
N SER A 16 11.28 14.60 5.71
CA SER A 16 11.09 13.90 4.44
C SER A 16 11.58 12.44 4.47
N ALA A 17 12.72 12.18 5.12
CA ALA A 17 13.27 10.84 5.30
C ALA A 17 12.36 9.97 6.18
N LEU A 18 11.88 10.50 7.31
CA LEU A 18 10.96 9.79 8.20
C LEU A 18 9.63 9.48 7.51
N ALA A 19 9.11 10.43 6.71
CA ALA A 19 7.89 10.23 5.94
C ALA A 19 8.05 9.12 4.88
N LEU A 20 9.20 9.04 4.20
CA LEU A 20 9.52 7.95 3.28
C LEU A 20 9.59 6.60 4.02
N LEU A 21 10.29 6.56 5.16
CA LEU A 21 10.42 5.37 6.01
C LEU A 21 9.03 4.87 6.47
N GLY A 22 8.14 5.80 6.84
CA GLY A 22 6.76 5.50 7.21
C GLY A 22 5.96 4.87 6.05
N ARG A 23 6.03 5.44 4.84
CA ARG A 23 5.35 4.88 3.65
C ARG A 23 5.86 3.49 3.28
N VAL A 24 7.18 3.31 3.26
CA VAL A 24 7.83 2.01 3.01
C VAL A 24 7.36 0.98 4.03
N SER A 25 7.35 1.34 5.31
CA SER A 25 6.96 0.44 6.40
C SER A 25 5.48 0.07 6.34
N LEU A 26 4.61 1.03 5.98
CA LEU A 26 3.18 0.77 5.78
C LEU A 26 2.95 -0.20 4.62
N GLY A 27 3.53 0.07 3.45
CA GLY A 27 3.39 -0.81 2.27
C GLY A 27 3.92 -2.21 2.55
N PHE A 28 5.08 -2.31 3.19
CA PHE A 28 5.64 -3.60 3.61
C PHE A 28 4.70 -4.36 4.56
N SER A 29 4.15 -3.68 5.57
CA SER A 29 3.23 -4.27 6.55
C SER A 29 1.93 -4.76 5.92
N LEU A 30 1.35 -4.00 5.01
CA LEU A 30 0.15 -4.39 4.27
C LEU A 30 0.41 -5.63 3.41
N GLY A 31 1.57 -5.68 2.73
CA GLY A 31 1.96 -6.86 1.97
C GLY A 31 2.18 -8.08 2.86
N LEU A 32 2.86 -7.92 3.99
CA LEU A 32 3.03 -9.01 4.97
C LEU A 32 1.68 -9.53 5.47
N LEU A 33 0.76 -8.64 5.83
CA LEU A 33 -0.58 -9.00 6.28
C LEU A 33 -1.34 -9.77 5.19
N GLY A 34 -1.28 -9.29 3.95
CA GLY A 34 -1.90 -9.96 2.79
C GLY A 34 -1.37 -11.38 2.60
N VAL A 35 -0.05 -11.56 2.62
CA VAL A 35 0.56 -12.91 2.51
C VAL A 35 0.13 -13.80 3.68
N LEU A 36 0.18 -13.29 4.92
CA LEU A 36 -0.14 -14.07 6.12
C LEU A 36 -1.60 -14.53 6.15
N LEU A 37 -2.54 -13.66 5.76
CA LEU A 37 -3.98 -13.97 5.71
C LEU A 37 -4.32 -14.93 4.56
N LEU A 38 -3.72 -14.71 3.39
CA LEU A 38 -4.05 -15.48 2.19
C LEU A 38 -3.22 -16.75 2.00
N ARG A 39 -2.23 -17.01 2.88
CA ARG A 39 -1.30 -18.16 2.78
C ARG A 39 -2.00 -19.51 2.60
N ARG A 40 -2.98 -19.83 3.45
CA ARG A 40 -3.67 -21.13 3.41
C ARG A 40 -4.54 -21.33 2.16
N PRO A 41 -5.46 -20.40 1.81
CA PRO A 41 -6.28 -20.57 0.62
C PRO A 41 -5.44 -20.56 -0.66
N LEU A 42 -4.43 -19.69 -0.76
CA LEU A 42 -3.58 -19.62 -1.94
C LEU A 42 -2.65 -20.82 -2.08
N LEU A 43 -2.18 -21.42 -0.99
CA LEU A 43 -1.43 -22.68 -1.07
C LEU A 43 -2.25 -23.81 -1.72
N ALA A 44 -3.55 -23.87 -1.46
CA ALA A 44 -4.43 -24.87 -2.07
C ALA A 44 -4.61 -24.62 -3.58
N TRP A 45 -4.69 -23.35 -4.00
CA TRP A 45 -4.96 -22.96 -5.38
C TRP A 45 -3.69 -22.90 -6.25
N LEU A 46 -2.67 -22.16 -5.81
CA LEU A 46 -1.40 -21.95 -6.50
C LEU A 46 -0.41 -23.10 -6.33
N GLY A 47 -0.56 -23.91 -5.28
CA GLY A 47 0.46 -24.88 -4.87
C GLY A 47 1.66 -24.21 -4.18
N ALA A 48 2.62 -25.01 -3.71
CA ALA A 48 3.73 -24.50 -2.89
C ALA A 48 4.64 -23.51 -3.62
N GLN A 49 4.90 -23.71 -4.91
CA GLN A 49 5.77 -22.81 -5.67
C GLN A 49 5.12 -21.43 -5.85
N GLY A 50 3.84 -21.39 -6.22
CA GLY A 50 3.13 -20.11 -6.35
C GLY A 50 2.94 -19.42 -5.00
N GLN A 51 2.60 -20.16 -3.93
CA GLN A 51 2.55 -19.61 -2.57
C GLN A 51 3.91 -19.02 -2.15
N TYR A 52 5.02 -19.71 -2.44
CA TYR A 52 6.34 -19.18 -2.13
C TYR A 52 6.64 -17.88 -2.91
N SER A 53 6.28 -17.81 -4.20
CA SER A 53 6.48 -16.61 -5.01
C SER A 53 5.68 -15.38 -4.54
N LEU A 54 4.59 -15.59 -3.79
CA LEU A 54 3.77 -14.52 -3.22
C LEU A 54 4.54 -13.66 -2.20
N TRP A 55 5.62 -14.17 -1.62
CA TRP A 55 6.50 -13.41 -0.72
C TRP A 55 7.26 -12.25 -1.40
N ALA A 56 7.12 -12.07 -2.72
CA ALA A 56 7.49 -10.83 -3.41
C ALA A 56 6.53 -9.65 -3.08
N LEU A 57 5.32 -9.92 -2.59
CA LEU A 57 4.31 -8.89 -2.33
C LEU A 57 4.76 -7.82 -1.32
N PRO A 58 5.32 -8.13 -0.13
CA PRO A 58 5.76 -7.11 0.82
C PRO A 58 6.76 -6.08 0.26
N PRO A 59 7.89 -6.45 -0.37
CA PRO A 59 8.79 -5.46 -0.94
C PRO A 59 8.17 -4.71 -2.13
N LEU A 60 7.33 -5.36 -2.95
CA LEU A 60 6.64 -4.69 -4.06
C LEU A 60 5.64 -3.63 -3.55
N MET A 61 4.87 -3.93 -2.51
CA MET A 61 3.95 -2.96 -1.89
C MET A 61 4.70 -1.82 -1.20
N ALA A 62 5.85 -2.10 -0.59
CA ALA A 62 6.70 -1.07 0.00
C ALA A 62 7.21 -0.08 -1.07
N LEU A 63 7.69 -0.61 -2.20
CA LEU A 63 8.12 0.20 -3.35
C LEU A 63 6.96 1.00 -3.97
N ALA A 64 5.79 0.37 -4.12
CA ALA A 64 4.59 1.01 -4.63
C ALA A 64 4.20 2.23 -3.77
N LEU A 65 4.07 2.05 -2.45
CA LEU A 65 3.71 3.16 -1.55
C LEU A 65 4.80 4.22 -1.44
N ALA A 66 6.08 3.85 -1.60
CA ALA A 66 7.18 4.81 -1.63
C ALA A 66 7.12 5.70 -2.88
N ALA A 67 6.80 5.13 -4.05
CA ALA A 67 6.76 5.82 -5.34
C ALA A 67 5.46 6.60 -5.59
N ALA A 68 4.39 6.31 -4.85
CA ALA A 68 3.06 6.88 -5.07
C ALA A 68 3.01 8.42 -5.19
N PRO A 69 3.67 9.23 -4.33
CA PRO A 69 3.62 10.69 -4.46
C PRO A 69 4.24 11.22 -5.76
N ALA A 70 5.37 10.64 -6.18
CA ALA A 70 6.07 11.05 -7.40
C ALA A 70 5.30 10.65 -8.67
N LEU A 71 4.61 9.50 -8.64
CA LEU A 71 3.76 9.03 -9.74
C LEU A 71 2.45 9.84 -9.81
N ALA A 72 1.86 10.19 -8.68
CA ALA A 72 0.69 11.06 -8.62
C ALA A 72 0.98 12.46 -9.20
N ALA A 73 2.14 13.03 -8.89
CA ALA A 73 2.58 14.32 -9.44
C ALA A 73 2.77 14.31 -10.97
N GLN A 74 3.04 13.15 -11.57
CA GLN A 74 3.18 12.99 -13.02
C GLN A 74 1.86 12.63 -13.72
N ALA A 75 0.89 12.08 -12.97
CA ALA A 75 -0.38 11.59 -13.50
C ALA A 75 -1.46 12.67 -13.64
N SER A 76 -1.13 13.96 -13.43
CA SER A 76 -2.04 15.11 -13.47
C SER A 76 -2.64 15.42 -14.86
N GLY A 77 -2.55 14.50 -15.82
CA GLY A 77 -3.19 14.58 -17.14
C GLY A 77 -3.88 13.30 -17.62
N ALA A 78 -3.92 12.23 -16.81
CA ALA A 78 -4.64 11.01 -17.16
C ALA A 78 -6.02 11.02 -16.50
N GLU A 79 -7.09 10.85 -17.30
CA GLU A 79 -8.42 10.54 -16.77
C GLU A 79 -8.31 9.32 -15.86
N ALA A 80 -8.35 9.56 -14.55
CA ALA A 80 -8.35 8.49 -13.57
C ALA A 80 -9.58 7.62 -13.83
N LEU A 81 -9.38 6.32 -14.03
CA LEU A 81 -10.45 5.33 -14.11
C LEU A 81 -11.26 5.44 -12.81
N GLN A 82 -12.37 6.17 -12.86
CA GLN A 82 -13.18 6.45 -11.68
C GLN A 82 -13.87 5.15 -11.28
N LEU A 83 -13.42 4.55 -10.16
CA LEU A 83 -14.19 3.55 -9.43
C LEU A 83 -14.93 4.30 -8.31
N PRO A 84 -16.14 4.85 -8.57
CA PRO A 84 -16.69 5.93 -7.75
C PRO A 84 -17.10 5.42 -6.35
N ALA A 85 -17.61 4.20 -6.26
CA ALA A 85 -18.15 3.66 -5.01
C ALA A 85 -17.06 3.35 -3.95
N VAL A 86 -15.96 2.72 -4.35
CA VAL A 86 -14.85 2.41 -3.43
C VAL A 86 -14.12 3.69 -3.01
N VAL A 87 -13.91 4.62 -3.94
CA VAL A 87 -13.25 5.90 -3.67
C VAL A 87 -14.11 6.77 -2.74
N MET A 88 -15.43 6.86 -2.96
CA MET A 88 -16.34 7.61 -2.09
C MET A 88 -16.39 7.06 -0.66
N VAL A 89 -16.44 5.72 -0.48
CA VAL A 89 -16.40 5.12 0.85
C VAL A 89 -15.06 5.44 1.52
N LEU A 90 -13.93 5.22 0.86
CA LEU A 90 -12.61 5.55 1.41
C LEU A 90 -12.45 7.04 1.74
N GLN A 91 -13.07 7.93 0.97
CA GLN A 91 -13.10 9.38 1.23
C GLN A 91 -14.00 9.74 2.43
N ALA A 92 -15.14 9.07 2.62
CA ALA A 92 -16.01 9.29 3.78
C ALA A 92 -15.34 8.91 5.11
N TRP A 93 -14.47 7.89 5.12
CA TRP A 93 -13.63 7.53 6.27
C TRP A 93 -12.43 8.48 6.48
N ARG A 94 -12.09 9.32 5.50
CA ARG A 94 -10.91 10.21 5.51
C ARG A 94 -11.09 11.44 6.39
N GLU A 95 -12.27 12.04 6.42
CA GLU A 95 -12.51 13.32 7.11
C GLU A 95 -12.40 13.25 8.64
N PRO A 96 -12.95 12.23 9.34
CA PRO A 96 -12.79 12.12 10.80
C PRO A 96 -11.36 11.74 11.24
N ALA A 97 -10.68 10.90 10.43
CA ALA A 97 -9.31 10.48 10.70
C ALA A 97 -8.28 11.59 10.40
N ARG A 98 -8.59 12.50 9.47
CA ARG A 98 -7.80 13.69 9.16
C ARG A 98 -7.64 14.59 10.38
N GLY A 99 -8.69 14.84 11.16
CA GLY A 99 -8.62 15.76 12.30
C GLY A 99 -7.60 15.34 13.36
N LEU A 100 -7.62 14.07 13.78
CA LEU A 100 -6.71 13.54 14.79
C LEU A 100 -5.28 13.34 14.24
N TRP A 101 -5.15 12.86 13.00
CA TRP A 101 -3.86 12.66 12.36
C TRP A 101 -3.19 14.00 11.99
N GLN A 102 -3.93 14.95 11.43
CA GLN A 102 -3.44 16.29 11.15
C GLN A 102 -3.14 17.04 12.43
N ALA A 103 -3.90 16.89 13.51
CA ALA A 103 -3.55 17.46 14.81
C ALA A 103 -2.24 16.87 15.36
N ALA A 104 -2.03 15.55 15.23
CA ALA A 104 -0.77 14.91 15.59
C ALA A 104 0.42 15.36 14.72
N VAL A 105 0.20 15.50 13.41
CA VAL A 105 1.20 15.97 12.44
C VAL A 105 1.47 17.48 12.56
N GLN A 106 0.47 18.29 12.88
CA GLN A 106 0.61 19.72 13.15
C GLN A 106 1.28 19.97 14.49
N ALA A 107 0.99 19.17 15.53
CA ALA A 107 1.75 19.17 16.78
C ALA A 107 3.22 18.74 16.56
N TRP A 108 3.47 17.83 15.60
CA TRP A 108 4.80 17.46 15.14
C TRP A 108 5.51 18.60 14.38
N LEU A 109 4.81 19.32 13.51
CA LEU A 109 5.33 20.47 12.74
C LEU A 109 5.50 21.74 13.60
N ALA A 110 4.74 21.89 14.69
CA ALA A 110 4.80 23.04 15.61
C ALA A 110 6.03 23.06 16.54
N GLY A 111 7.03 22.21 16.29
CA GLY A 111 8.37 22.39 16.86
C GLY A 111 8.70 21.59 18.12
N SER A 112 7.86 20.66 18.56
CA SER A 112 8.20 19.72 19.64
C SER A 112 8.92 18.44 19.16
N LEU A 113 9.14 18.28 17.84
CA LEU A 113 9.82 17.12 17.22
C LEU A 113 11.01 17.35 16.24
N PRO A 114 11.62 18.54 16.04
CA PRO A 114 12.83 18.66 15.21
C PRO A 114 14.06 18.02 15.86
N VAL A 115 14.10 17.94 17.20
CA VAL A 115 15.13 17.17 17.94
C VAL A 115 14.83 15.65 17.89
N ALA A 116 13.55 15.28 17.73
CA ALA A 116 13.12 13.89 17.76
C ALA A 116 13.28 13.17 16.42
N ALA A 117 13.12 13.82 15.26
CA ALA A 117 13.28 13.15 13.97
C ALA A 117 14.71 12.60 13.74
N PRO A 118 15.80 13.37 13.96
CA PRO A 118 17.17 12.83 13.94
C PRO A 118 17.39 11.75 14.99
N ALA A 119 16.82 11.90 16.20
CA ALA A 119 16.93 10.89 17.26
C ALA A 119 16.22 9.57 16.90
N LEU A 120 15.05 9.63 16.26
CA LEU A 120 14.31 8.46 15.77
C LEU A 120 15.04 7.78 14.61
N LEU A 121 15.61 8.54 13.68
CA LEU A 121 16.44 8.00 12.59
C LEU A 121 17.73 7.35 13.15
N LEU A 122 18.35 7.95 14.16
CA LEU A 122 19.49 7.37 14.86
C LEU A 122 19.10 6.08 15.58
N ALA A 123 18.00 6.07 16.34
CA ALA A 123 17.51 4.88 17.01
C ALA A 123 17.18 3.75 16.00
N TRP A 124 16.56 4.10 14.88
CA TRP A 124 16.31 3.18 13.78
C TRP A 124 17.62 2.58 13.24
N ALA A 125 18.61 3.43 12.94
CA ALA A 125 19.91 3.00 12.42
C ALA A 125 20.68 2.12 13.41
N VAL A 126 20.65 2.45 14.70
CA VAL A 126 21.23 1.62 15.77
C VAL A 126 20.58 0.24 15.81
N GLY A 127 19.25 0.15 15.68
CA GLY A 127 18.53 -1.13 15.60
C GLY A 127 18.96 -1.97 14.39
N VAL A 128 19.06 -1.35 13.20
CA VAL A 128 19.54 -2.02 11.97
C VAL A 128 20.96 -2.55 12.15
N LEU A 129 21.88 -1.71 12.63
CA LEU A 129 23.28 -2.08 12.85
C LEU A 129 23.41 -3.16 13.94
N GLY A 130 22.63 -3.07 15.02
CA GLY A 130 22.61 -4.05 16.10
C GLY A 130 22.19 -5.43 15.61
N LEU A 131 21.11 -5.52 14.84
CA LEU A 131 20.67 -6.78 14.24
C LEU A 131 21.65 -7.31 13.19
N GLY A 132 22.24 -6.42 12.38
CA GLY A 132 23.27 -6.79 11.41
C GLY A 132 24.51 -7.39 12.09
N LEU A 133 24.99 -6.74 13.16
CA LEU A 133 26.12 -7.22 13.97
C LEU A 133 25.78 -8.56 14.63
N TRP A 134 24.61 -8.66 15.26
CA TRP A 134 24.15 -9.91 15.87
C TRP A 134 24.11 -11.05 14.85
N ALA A 135 23.51 -10.85 13.66
CA ALA A 135 23.46 -11.84 12.61
C ALA A 135 24.88 -12.23 12.13
N GLY A 136 25.79 -11.26 12.00
CA GLY A 136 27.19 -11.49 11.67
C GLY A 136 27.93 -12.33 12.71
N VAL A 137 27.70 -12.05 14.00
CA VAL A 137 28.27 -12.82 15.13
C VAL A 137 27.73 -14.25 15.11
N GLN A 138 26.42 -14.44 14.96
CA GLN A 138 25.81 -15.78 14.89
C GLN A 138 26.37 -16.58 13.71
N HIS A 139 26.56 -15.94 12.55
CA HIS A 139 27.17 -16.59 11.39
C HIS A 139 28.63 -16.99 11.64
N ARG A 140 29.42 -16.13 12.30
CA ARG A 140 30.80 -16.46 12.69
C ARG A 140 30.86 -17.61 13.69
N VAL A 141 29.99 -17.60 14.71
CA VAL A 141 29.92 -18.67 15.72
C VAL A 141 29.55 -20.00 15.08
N TYR A 142 28.54 -20.02 14.20
CA TYR A 142 28.14 -21.22 13.48
C TYR A 142 29.29 -21.75 12.61
N ARG A 143 29.94 -20.88 11.83
CA ARG A 143 31.08 -21.25 10.97
C ARG A 143 32.24 -21.88 11.74
N ARG A 144 32.52 -21.43 12.96
CA ARG A 144 33.59 -21.98 13.80
C ARG A 144 33.34 -23.42 14.24
N ARG A 145 32.08 -23.89 14.25
CA ARG A 145 31.71 -25.27 14.62
C ARG A 145 31.89 -26.27 13.48
N LEU A 146 32.15 -25.78 12.27
CA LEU A 146 32.21 -26.60 11.07
C LEU A 146 33.66 -26.92 10.70
N ARG A 147 33.89 -28.10 10.14
CA ARG A 147 35.18 -28.53 9.60
C ARG A 147 35.17 -28.45 8.07
N PRO A 148 36.14 -27.79 7.41
CA PRO A 148 36.17 -27.73 5.95
C PRO A 148 36.48 -29.11 5.34
N GLY A 149 35.90 -29.40 4.18
CA GLY A 149 36.21 -30.56 3.34
C GLY A 149 36.22 -30.22 1.85
N PRO A 150 36.54 -31.17 0.96
CA PRO A 150 36.55 -30.94 -0.49
C PRO A 150 35.13 -30.64 -0.98
N GLY A 151 34.87 -29.38 -1.36
CA GLY A 151 33.57 -28.95 -1.91
C GLY A 151 32.41 -28.83 -0.91
N LEU A 152 32.59 -29.20 0.37
CA LEU A 152 31.56 -29.14 1.41
C LEU A 152 32.15 -28.86 2.80
N TRP A 153 31.29 -28.65 3.80
CA TRP A 153 31.65 -28.45 5.20
C TRP A 153 31.01 -29.54 6.06
N TRP A 154 31.69 -29.97 7.11
CA TRP A 154 31.20 -30.99 8.04
C TRP A 154 30.71 -30.34 9.33
N ALA A 155 29.45 -30.58 9.69
CA ALA A 155 28.87 -30.22 10.97
C ALA A 155 28.99 -31.36 11.99
N PRO A 156 28.94 -31.06 13.31
CA PRO A 156 28.87 -32.09 14.35
C PRO A 156 27.71 -33.07 14.12
N ALA A 157 27.87 -34.32 14.57
CA ALA A 157 26.79 -35.30 14.57
C ALA A 157 25.52 -34.76 15.26
N GLY A 158 24.35 -35.15 14.77
CA GLY A 158 23.07 -34.58 15.25
C GLY A 158 22.70 -33.20 14.68
N SER A 159 23.54 -32.61 13.83
CA SER A 159 23.17 -31.42 13.05
C SER A 159 22.32 -31.79 11.84
N SER A 160 21.53 -30.85 11.34
CA SER A 160 20.82 -31.04 10.08
C SER A 160 21.68 -30.69 8.86
N PRO A 161 21.52 -31.40 7.71
CA PRO A 161 22.05 -30.94 6.42
C PRO A 161 21.63 -29.50 6.13
N ALA A 162 22.50 -28.72 5.49
CA ALA A 162 22.29 -27.29 5.32
C ALA A 162 23.08 -26.72 4.13
N LEU A 163 22.70 -25.52 3.69
CA LEU A 163 23.51 -24.69 2.83
C LEU A 163 23.97 -23.43 3.56
N LEU A 164 25.26 -23.15 3.47
CA LEU A 164 25.86 -21.98 4.10
C LEU A 164 26.41 -20.99 3.06
N GLY A 165 26.00 -19.72 3.19
CA GLY A 165 26.46 -18.61 2.34
C GLY A 165 25.38 -18.12 1.38
N CYS A 166 25.35 -16.81 1.13
CA CYS A 166 24.27 -16.16 0.39
C CYS A 166 24.40 -16.36 -1.13
N TRP A 167 25.56 -16.03 -1.70
CA TRP A 167 25.79 -16.00 -3.15
C TRP A 167 26.43 -17.28 -3.72
N ARG A 168 27.27 -17.92 -2.90
CA ARG A 168 27.95 -19.19 -3.22
C ARG A 168 27.67 -20.19 -2.10
N PRO A 169 26.43 -20.72 -2.03
CA PRO A 169 26.06 -21.64 -0.97
C PRO A 169 26.96 -22.87 -1.02
N ARG A 170 27.51 -23.25 0.13
CA ARG A 170 28.27 -24.49 0.31
C ARG A 170 27.45 -25.49 1.10
N LEU A 171 27.47 -26.74 0.65
CA LEU A 171 26.81 -27.84 1.34
C LEU A 171 27.47 -28.09 2.70
N VAL A 172 26.66 -28.22 3.73
CA VAL A 172 27.05 -28.60 5.07
C VAL A 172 26.36 -29.93 5.38
N LEU A 173 27.15 -30.96 5.68
CA LEU A 173 26.63 -32.28 6.05
C LEU A 173 27.03 -32.63 7.48
N PRO A 174 26.16 -33.29 8.26
CA PRO A 174 26.55 -33.79 9.57
C PRO A 174 27.49 -35.00 9.42
N GLN A 175 28.41 -35.17 10.37
CA GLN A 175 29.37 -36.27 10.36
C GLN A 175 28.71 -37.67 10.34
N ASP A 176 27.50 -37.78 10.90
CA ASP A 176 26.71 -39.01 10.94
C ASP A 176 25.74 -39.17 9.75
N PHE A 177 25.86 -38.34 8.70
CA PHE A 177 24.95 -38.37 7.56
C PHE A 177 24.88 -39.73 6.87
N ALA A 178 26.03 -40.37 6.66
CA ALA A 178 26.13 -41.69 6.02
C ALA A 178 25.62 -42.84 6.90
N GLN A 179 25.65 -42.67 8.22
CA GLN A 179 25.21 -43.67 9.18
C GLN A 179 23.68 -43.58 9.42
N ARG A 180 23.14 -42.36 9.39
CA ARG A 180 21.72 -42.09 9.67
C ARG A 180 20.81 -42.38 8.49
N PHE A 181 21.25 -42.07 7.27
CA PHE A 181 20.42 -42.15 6.07
C PHE A 181 20.94 -43.23 5.11
N SER A 182 20.01 -44.01 4.53
CA SER A 182 20.31 -44.96 3.46
C SER A 182 20.85 -44.26 2.21
N ALA A 183 21.38 -45.00 1.24
CA ALA A 183 21.86 -44.41 -0.02
C ALA A 183 20.75 -43.59 -0.72
N GLU A 184 19.55 -44.15 -0.83
CA GLU A 184 18.41 -43.51 -1.48
C GLU A 184 17.91 -42.29 -0.70
N GLU A 185 17.82 -42.38 0.64
CA GLU A 185 17.45 -41.25 1.49
C GLU A 185 18.45 -40.10 1.36
N ARG A 186 19.76 -40.41 1.31
CA ARG A 186 20.80 -39.40 1.12
C ARG A 186 20.66 -38.68 -0.21
N GLU A 187 20.38 -39.41 -1.29
CA GLU A 187 20.15 -38.78 -2.59
C GLU A 187 18.97 -37.81 -2.57
N LEU A 188 17.87 -38.18 -1.91
CA LEU A 188 16.68 -37.33 -1.81
C LEU A 188 16.95 -36.08 -0.95
N VAL A 189 17.64 -36.22 0.18
CA VAL A 189 18.05 -35.08 1.01
C VAL A 189 18.99 -34.15 0.23
N LEU A 190 19.96 -34.70 -0.50
CA LEU A 190 20.84 -33.90 -1.36
C LEU A 190 20.09 -33.26 -2.53
N ALA A 191 19.07 -33.91 -3.09
CA ALA A 191 18.24 -33.33 -4.15
C ALA A 191 17.46 -32.10 -3.65
N HIS A 192 17.00 -32.14 -2.41
CA HIS A 192 16.36 -31.00 -1.76
C HIS A 192 17.33 -29.85 -1.48
N GLU A 193 18.51 -30.12 -0.92
CA GLU A 193 19.51 -29.06 -0.72
C GLU A 193 19.90 -28.43 -2.06
N ARG A 194 20.06 -29.22 -3.12
CA ARG A 194 20.26 -28.68 -4.48
C ARG A 194 19.08 -27.84 -4.96
N GLY A 195 17.85 -28.17 -4.56
CA GLY A 195 16.65 -27.38 -4.81
C GLY A 195 16.73 -25.99 -4.19
N HIS A 196 17.17 -25.87 -2.94
CA HIS A 196 17.43 -24.57 -2.30
C HIS A 196 18.52 -23.78 -3.03
N ALA A 197 19.62 -24.43 -3.40
CA ALA A 197 20.71 -23.78 -4.13
C ALA A 197 20.24 -23.25 -5.50
N ALA A 198 19.48 -24.06 -6.24
CA ALA A 198 18.96 -23.69 -7.57
C ALA A 198 17.96 -22.54 -7.53
N ARG A 199 17.22 -22.37 -6.43
CA ARG A 199 16.29 -21.24 -6.23
C ARG A 199 16.92 -20.05 -5.51
N HIS A 200 18.20 -20.11 -5.18
CA HIS A 200 18.90 -19.09 -4.39
C HIS A 200 18.21 -18.78 -3.05
N ASP A 201 17.64 -19.79 -2.40
CA ASP A 201 16.85 -19.59 -1.17
C ASP A 201 17.71 -18.97 -0.04
N ASN A 202 19.02 -19.22 -0.01
CA ASN A 202 19.95 -18.54 0.89
C ASN A 202 20.03 -17.03 0.66
N ALA A 203 20.09 -16.60 -0.60
CA ALA A 203 20.11 -15.18 -0.95
C ALA A 203 18.78 -14.51 -0.60
N LEU A 204 17.66 -15.18 -0.89
CA LEU A 204 16.32 -14.70 -0.54
C LEU A 204 16.13 -14.61 0.98
N ARG A 205 16.69 -15.55 1.75
CA ARG A 205 16.71 -15.47 3.22
C ARG A 205 17.57 -14.34 3.73
N ALA A 206 18.71 -14.08 3.10
CA ALA A 206 19.55 -12.94 3.46
C ALA A 206 18.82 -11.62 3.21
N LEU A 207 18.13 -11.50 2.06
CA LEU A 207 17.27 -10.37 1.75
C LEU A 207 16.14 -10.23 2.78
N ALA A 208 15.43 -11.31 3.11
CA ALA A 208 14.35 -11.27 4.09
C ALA A 208 14.83 -10.82 5.49
N TRP A 209 16.02 -11.26 5.92
CA TRP A 209 16.63 -10.78 7.16
C TRP A 209 17.08 -9.32 7.10
N ALA A 210 17.62 -8.87 5.97
CA ALA A 210 17.96 -7.46 5.78
C ALA A 210 16.71 -6.59 5.86
N LEU A 211 15.62 -6.98 5.19
CA LEU A 211 14.32 -6.30 5.27
C LEU A 211 13.75 -6.33 6.70
N ALA A 212 13.87 -7.45 7.41
CA ALA A 212 13.49 -7.54 8.82
C ALA A 212 14.33 -6.63 9.72
N ALA A 213 15.62 -6.47 9.45
CA ALA A 213 16.46 -5.52 10.17
C ALA A 213 16.02 -4.06 9.90
N LEU A 214 15.68 -3.71 8.66
CA LEU A 214 15.11 -2.39 8.34
C LEU A 214 13.75 -2.15 9.00
N GLN A 215 13.01 -3.22 9.27
CA GLN A 215 11.67 -3.24 9.85
C GLN A 215 11.68 -3.83 11.27
N TRP A 216 12.76 -3.63 12.04
CA TRP A 216 12.95 -4.35 13.31
C TRP A 216 11.84 -4.08 14.34
N PHE A 217 11.25 -2.90 14.29
CA PHE A 217 10.14 -2.47 15.14
C PHE A 217 8.79 -3.06 14.71
N ASN A 218 8.71 -3.67 13.53
CA ASN A 218 7.47 -4.20 12.96
C ASN A 218 7.20 -5.63 13.45
N PRO A 219 6.15 -5.88 14.26
CA PRO A 219 5.88 -7.22 14.78
C PRO A 219 5.54 -8.23 13.66
N LEU A 220 4.99 -7.78 12.53
CA LEU A 220 4.59 -8.67 11.44
C LEU A 220 5.78 -9.35 10.78
N VAL A 221 6.96 -8.72 10.72
CA VAL A 221 8.12 -9.35 10.07
C VAL A 221 8.63 -10.55 10.85
N TRP A 222 8.57 -10.49 12.19
CA TRP A 222 8.96 -11.57 13.08
C TRP A 222 7.99 -12.76 13.00
N LEU A 223 6.69 -12.49 12.77
CA LEU A 223 5.70 -13.52 12.46
C LEU A 223 5.88 -14.13 11.07
N ALA A 224 6.33 -13.32 10.11
CA ALA A 224 6.45 -13.69 8.72
C ALA A 224 7.69 -14.55 8.41
N LEU A 225 8.84 -14.27 9.02
CA LEU A 225 10.09 -14.99 8.73
C LEU A 225 9.98 -16.53 8.88
N PRO A 226 9.35 -17.08 9.94
CA PRO A 226 9.12 -18.53 10.02
C PRO A 226 8.19 -19.06 8.92
N ARG A 227 7.19 -18.26 8.49
CA ARG A 227 6.23 -18.66 7.44
C ARG A 227 6.85 -18.65 6.05
N LEU A 228 7.71 -17.68 5.76
CA LEU A 228 8.54 -17.67 4.56
C LEU A 228 9.39 -18.93 4.47
N ARG A 229 10.07 -19.29 5.56
CA ARG A 229 10.87 -20.53 5.62
C ARG A 229 10.01 -21.77 5.40
N GLN A 230 8.84 -21.82 6.02
CA GLN A 230 7.92 -22.92 5.80
C GLN A 230 7.51 -23.06 4.33
N ASP A 231 7.19 -21.96 3.65
CA ASP A 231 6.84 -21.98 2.22
C ASP A 231 8.05 -22.38 1.34
N GLN A 232 9.27 -22.02 1.74
CA GLN A 232 10.51 -22.50 1.09
C GLN A 232 10.66 -24.03 1.16
N GLU A 233 10.48 -24.62 2.34
CA GLU A 233 10.57 -26.07 2.54
C GLU A 233 9.50 -26.80 1.71
N LEU A 234 8.25 -26.31 1.73
CA LEU A 234 7.15 -26.90 0.94
C LEU A 234 7.42 -26.80 -0.57
N ALA A 235 7.96 -25.68 -1.05
CA ALA A 235 8.32 -25.51 -2.45
C ALA A 235 9.48 -26.45 -2.86
N CYS A 236 10.39 -26.72 -1.93
CA CYS A 236 11.48 -27.67 -2.13
C CYS A 236 11.00 -29.12 -2.19
N ASP A 237 10.19 -29.53 -1.22
CA ASP A 237 9.54 -30.84 -1.18
C ASP A 237 8.75 -31.11 -2.46
N ALA A 238 7.97 -30.11 -2.88
CA ALA A 238 7.22 -30.15 -4.13
C ALA A 238 8.10 -30.42 -5.34
N GLN A 239 9.27 -29.79 -5.40
CA GLN A 239 10.21 -29.95 -6.53
C GLN A 239 10.87 -31.33 -6.53
N VAL A 240 11.21 -31.87 -5.37
CA VAL A 240 11.80 -33.23 -5.26
C VAL A 240 10.78 -34.26 -5.72
N LEU A 241 9.55 -34.21 -5.20
CA LEU A 241 8.50 -35.16 -5.56
C LEU A 241 7.99 -34.99 -6.99
N ALA A 242 8.04 -33.79 -7.58
CA ALA A 242 7.70 -33.62 -8.99
C ALA A 242 8.66 -34.37 -9.93
N ARG A 243 9.89 -34.65 -9.48
CA ARG A 243 10.92 -35.36 -10.26
C ARG A 243 10.97 -36.86 -9.96
N ARG A 244 10.67 -37.25 -8.71
CA ARG A 244 10.62 -38.64 -8.24
C ARG A 244 9.34 -38.90 -7.41
N PRO A 245 8.15 -38.94 -8.03
CA PRO A 245 6.90 -39.13 -7.29
C PRO A 245 6.86 -40.45 -6.50
N GLU A 246 7.45 -41.51 -7.05
CA GLU A 246 7.56 -42.85 -6.49
C GLU A 246 8.36 -42.88 -5.18
N ALA A 247 9.31 -41.96 -5.01
CA ALA A 247 10.20 -41.89 -3.86
C ALA A 247 9.55 -41.27 -2.61
N TRP A 248 8.26 -40.89 -2.65
CA TRP A 248 7.60 -40.23 -1.53
C TRP A 248 7.69 -40.98 -0.18
N PRO A 249 7.56 -42.33 -0.10
CA PRO A 249 7.62 -43.03 1.19
C PRO A 249 9.02 -42.96 1.80
N VAL A 250 10.05 -43.15 0.97
CA VAL A 250 11.46 -43.05 1.37
C VAL A 250 11.79 -41.62 1.78
N TYR A 251 11.25 -40.64 1.05
CA TYR A 251 11.41 -39.22 1.38
C TYR A 251 10.76 -38.86 2.73
N ALA A 252 9.56 -39.36 2.98
CA ALA A 252 8.88 -39.17 4.26
C ALA A 252 9.68 -39.81 5.42
N GLN A 253 10.27 -40.99 5.21
CA GLN A 253 11.16 -41.62 6.21
C GLN A 253 12.40 -40.77 6.48
N ALA A 254 13.04 -40.21 5.45
CA ALA A 254 14.15 -39.29 5.63
C ALA A 254 13.75 -38.04 6.43
N LEU A 255 12.57 -37.47 6.19
CA LEU A 255 12.04 -36.36 6.98
C LEU A 255 11.80 -36.75 8.45
N LEU A 256 11.28 -37.95 8.70
CA LEU A 256 11.05 -38.45 10.05
C LEU A 256 12.37 -38.68 10.79
N LYS A 257 13.39 -39.27 10.15
CA LYS A 257 14.73 -39.47 10.72
C LYS A 257 15.46 -38.17 11.01
N ALA A 258 15.10 -37.10 10.31
CA ALA A 258 15.64 -35.78 10.57
C ALA A 258 14.98 -35.11 11.80
N GLN A 259 13.92 -35.67 12.40
CA GLN A 259 13.34 -35.11 13.63
C GLN A 259 14.35 -35.08 14.77
N GLY A 260 14.33 -34.00 15.55
CA GLY A 260 15.25 -33.81 16.66
C GLY A 260 16.66 -33.35 16.27
N LEU A 261 16.97 -33.23 14.96
CA LEU A 261 18.23 -32.65 14.53
C LEU A 261 18.31 -31.17 14.85
N SER A 262 19.50 -30.75 15.30
CA SER A 262 19.77 -29.34 15.55
C SER A 262 19.68 -28.57 14.24
N SER A 263 18.61 -27.80 14.13
CA SER A 263 18.32 -26.91 13.00
C SER A 263 18.68 -25.46 13.30
N ALA A 264 19.49 -25.23 14.34
CA ALA A 264 19.97 -23.91 14.76
C ALA A 264 21.02 -23.39 13.77
N VAL A 265 20.54 -23.02 12.59
CA VAL A 265 21.32 -22.30 11.57
C VAL A 265 21.22 -20.79 11.79
N PRO A 266 22.29 -20.04 11.50
CA PRO A 266 22.27 -18.60 11.63
C PRO A 266 21.24 -17.99 10.65
N PRO A 267 20.79 -16.74 10.89
CA PRO A 267 19.84 -16.01 10.05
C PRO A 267 19.95 -16.27 8.53
N LEU A 268 21.17 -16.29 8.01
CA LEU A 268 21.52 -16.35 6.58
C LEU A 268 21.75 -17.76 5.99
N ALA A 269 21.54 -18.86 6.72
CA ALA A 269 21.75 -20.22 6.20
C ALA A 269 20.44 -21.02 6.11
N THR A 270 20.23 -21.82 5.06
CA THR A 270 19.18 -22.84 5.05
C THR A 270 19.65 -24.11 5.74
N ALA A 271 18.74 -24.77 6.44
CA ALA A 271 18.92 -26.12 6.92
C ALA A 271 17.71 -26.92 6.48
N TRP A 272 17.89 -28.20 6.27
CA TRP A 272 16.83 -29.18 6.22
C TRP A 272 16.08 -29.17 7.57
N GLN A 273 14.87 -28.62 7.64
CA GLN A 273 14.16 -28.46 8.92
C GLN A 273 13.00 -29.44 9.10
N SER A 274 13.11 -30.33 10.07
CA SER A 274 12.10 -31.35 10.39
C SER A 274 11.22 -31.00 11.61
N THR A 275 11.58 -30.00 12.42
CA THR A 275 11.01 -29.86 13.77
C THR A 275 9.62 -29.22 13.79
N HIS A 276 9.33 -28.21 12.95
CA HIS A 276 8.00 -27.66 12.73
C HIS A 276 8.02 -26.95 11.37
N PRO A 277 7.34 -27.44 10.31
CA PRO A 277 5.98 -28.00 10.30
C PRO A 277 5.93 -29.33 9.56
N LEU A 278 6.52 -30.38 10.15
CA LEU A 278 6.59 -31.71 9.55
C LEU A 278 5.22 -32.29 9.18
N ILE A 279 4.19 -32.02 9.97
CA ILE A 279 2.82 -32.46 9.68
C ILE A 279 2.33 -31.84 8.36
N GLU A 280 2.56 -30.55 8.14
CA GLU A 280 2.14 -29.86 6.91
C GLU A 280 2.94 -30.37 5.71
N ARG A 281 4.24 -30.62 5.89
CA ARG A 281 5.10 -31.23 4.86
C ARG A 281 4.58 -32.62 4.49
N ILE A 282 4.43 -33.53 5.45
CA ILE A 282 3.92 -34.91 5.23
C ILE A 282 2.52 -34.89 4.61
N ALA A 283 1.61 -34.03 5.09
CA ALA A 283 0.28 -33.88 4.52
C ALA A 283 0.34 -33.43 3.05
N MET A 284 1.26 -32.52 2.72
CA MET A 284 1.50 -32.09 1.35
C MET A 284 2.09 -33.20 0.49
N LEU A 285 3.05 -33.98 0.98
CA LEU A 285 3.57 -35.15 0.26
C LEU A 285 2.45 -36.13 -0.10
N LYS A 286 1.57 -36.44 0.86
CA LYS A 286 0.41 -37.33 0.64
C LYS A 286 -0.53 -36.78 -0.43
N LYS A 287 -0.81 -35.47 -0.41
CA LYS A 287 -1.65 -34.81 -1.43
C LYS A 287 -0.99 -34.87 -2.81
N MET A 288 0.31 -34.62 -2.89
CA MET A 288 1.07 -34.64 -4.15
C MET A 288 1.13 -36.02 -4.77
N ASN A 289 1.31 -37.08 -3.98
CA ASN A 289 1.26 -38.45 -4.46
C ASN A 289 -0.12 -38.79 -5.08
N ARG A 290 -1.22 -38.43 -4.39
CA ARG A 290 -2.58 -38.63 -4.93
C ARG A 290 -2.81 -37.90 -6.25
N LEU A 291 -2.30 -36.67 -6.39
CA LEU A 291 -2.41 -35.89 -7.61
C LEU A 291 -1.53 -36.45 -8.74
N SER A 292 -0.30 -36.86 -8.43
CA SER A 292 0.62 -37.47 -9.41
C SER A 292 0.08 -38.77 -9.98
N LEU A 293 -0.62 -39.57 -9.17
CA LEU A 293 -1.30 -40.78 -9.61
C LEU A 293 -2.56 -40.48 -10.46
N ALA A 294 -3.16 -39.31 -10.29
CA ALA A 294 -4.36 -38.90 -11.03
C ALA A 294 -4.06 -38.14 -12.33
N SER A 295 -2.86 -37.57 -12.49
CA SER A 295 -2.49 -36.73 -13.63
C SER A 295 -1.32 -37.32 -14.43
N SER A 296 -1.63 -38.25 -15.34
CA SER A 296 -0.69 -38.75 -16.35
C SER A 296 -0.57 -37.83 -17.59
N THR A 297 -1.11 -36.61 -17.53
CA THR A 297 -1.07 -35.65 -18.65
C THR A 297 -0.46 -34.32 -18.21
N SER A 298 0.64 -33.93 -18.86
CA SER A 298 1.35 -32.68 -18.64
C SER A 298 0.51 -31.50 -19.15
N SER A 299 -0.36 -30.96 -18.29
CA SER A 299 -1.17 -29.79 -18.62
C SER A 299 -0.34 -28.49 -18.54
N PRO A 300 -0.52 -27.55 -19.51
CA PRO A 300 0.05 -26.21 -19.48
C PRO A 300 -0.34 -25.37 -18.24
N ALA A 301 -1.32 -25.81 -17.44
CA ALA A 301 -1.71 -25.20 -16.17
C ALA A 301 -0.60 -25.19 -15.10
N SER A 302 0.45 -26.02 -15.26
CA SER A 302 1.56 -26.10 -14.30
C SER A 302 2.46 -24.86 -14.29
N HIS A 303 2.72 -24.24 -15.45
CA HIS A 303 3.52 -23.01 -15.57
C HIS A 303 2.77 -21.79 -14.99
N LEU A 304 1.47 -21.70 -15.25
CA LEU A 304 0.62 -20.61 -14.75
C LEU A 304 0.53 -20.62 -13.21
N ARG A 305 0.46 -21.81 -12.60
CA ARG A 305 0.46 -21.96 -11.14
C ARG A 305 1.82 -21.67 -10.50
N ARG A 306 2.91 -21.92 -11.22
CA ARG A 306 4.29 -21.65 -10.76
C ARG A 306 4.61 -20.16 -10.65
N HIS A 307 4.10 -19.34 -11.57
CA HIS A 307 4.32 -17.90 -11.59
C HIS A 307 3.11 -17.08 -11.10
N GLY A 308 1.97 -17.73 -10.83
CA GLY A 308 0.72 -17.05 -10.46
C GLY A 308 0.82 -16.24 -9.17
N GLY A 309 1.65 -16.64 -8.20
CA GLY A 309 1.84 -15.85 -6.98
C GLY A 309 2.61 -14.54 -7.22
N LEU A 310 3.65 -14.56 -8.07
CA LEU A 310 4.36 -13.34 -8.47
C LEU A 310 3.48 -12.41 -9.29
N ALA A 311 2.70 -12.97 -10.24
CA ALA A 311 1.75 -12.19 -11.03
C ALA A 311 0.71 -11.51 -10.11
N LEU A 312 0.13 -12.25 -9.16
CA LEU A 312 -0.79 -11.70 -8.16
C LEU A 312 -0.12 -10.61 -7.31
N ALA A 313 1.13 -10.83 -6.88
CA ALA A 313 1.88 -9.85 -6.11
C ALA A 313 2.09 -8.53 -6.88
N LEU A 314 2.46 -8.62 -8.16
CA LEU A 314 2.61 -7.48 -9.06
C LEU A 314 1.26 -6.78 -9.29
N SER A 315 0.19 -7.53 -9.55
CA SER A 315 -1.15 -6.95 -9.75
C SER A 315 -1.64 -6.20 -8.52
N LEU A 316 -1.44 -6.74 -7.32
CA LEU A 316 -1.80 -6.08 -6.06
C LEU A 316 -0.96 -4.81 -5.81
N ALA A 317 0.34 -4.86 -6.09
CA ALA A 317 1.21 -3.70 -5.97
C ALA A 317 0.80 -2.58 -6.95
N VAL A 318 0.51 -2.91 -8.21
CA VAL A 318 0.02 -1.96 -9.22
C VAL A 318 -1.35 -1.39 -8.84
N ALA A 319 -2.28 -2.22 -8.36
CA ALA A 319 -3.58 -1.75 -7.89
C ALA A 319 -3.44 -0.75 -6.71
N SER A 320 -2.48 -0.98 -5.80
CA SER A 320 -2.22 -0.06 -4.68
C SER A 320 -1.69 1.30 -5.13
N LEU A 321 -0.94 1.36 -6.24
CA LEU A 321 -0.53 2.61 -6.88
C LEU A 321 -1.74 3.39 -7.39
N GLY A 322 -2.67 2.71 -8.07
CA GLY A 322 -3.90 3.32 -8.60
C GLY A 322 -4.80 3.91 -7.51
N VAL A 323 -4.99 3.19 -6.39
CA VAL A 323 -5.75 3.69 -5.23
C VAL A 323 -5.05 4.89 -4.60
N SER A 324 -3.73 4.86 -4.43
CA SER A 324 -2.96 5.97 -3.85
C SER A 324 -3.03 7.23 -4.72
N ALA A 325 -2.94 7.08 -6.04
CA ALA A 325 -3.10 8.17 -6.99
C ALA A 325 -4.52 8.76 -6.93
N ALA A 326 -5.56 7.91 -6.94
CA ALA A 326 -6.95 8.36 -6.84
C ALA A 326 -7.28 9.09 -5.52
N LEU A 327 -6.68 8.64 -4.40
CA LEU A 327 -6.82 9.32 -3.11
C LEU A 327 -6.06 10.65 -3.05
N SER A 328 -4.96 10.78 -3.80
CA SER A 328 -4.18 12.02 -3.89
C SER A 328 -4.87 13.07 -4.78
N THR A 329 -5.44 12.66 -5.92
CA THR A 329 -6.16 13.55 -6.83
C THR A 329 -7.51 13.99 -6.27
N GLY A 330 -8.19 13.13 -5.50
CA GLY A 330 -9.40 13.51 -4.75
C GLY A 330 -9.18 14.50 -3.60
N GLY A 331 -7.92 14.88 -3.33
CA GLY A 331 -7.57 15.98 -2.42
C GLY A 331 -7.34 17.33 -3.11
N GLN A 332 -7.31 17.36 -4.44
CA GLN A 332 -7.23 18.58 -5.25
C GLN A 332 -8.55 18.91 -5.95
N THR A 333 -9.67 18.65 -5.28
CA THR A 333 -10.81 19.57 -5.37
C THR A 333 -10.66 20.66 -4.30
N GLU A 334 -9.43 21.16 -4.12
CA GLU A 334 -9.31 22.57 -3.83
C GLU A 334 -9.81 23.26 -5.10
N ALA A 335 -10.94 23.94 -4.97
CA ALA A 335 -11.29 24.99 -5.90
C ALA A 335 -10.00 25.73 -6.23
N GLN A 336 -9.60 25.64 -7.50
CA GLN A 336 -8.52 26.45 -8.05
C GLN A 336 -8.66 27.84 -7.44
N PRO A 337 -7.69 28.33 -6.64
CA PRO A 337 -7.60 29.75 -6.43
C PRO A 337 -7.15 30.25 -7.79
N ASP A 338 -8.13 30.52 -8.65
CA ASP A 338 -7.90 31.47 -9.71
C ASP A 338 -7.17 32.62 -9.03
N THR A 339 -6.04 33.01 -9.60
CA THR A 339 -5.52 34.37 -9.53
C THR A 339 -6.56 35.33 -10.12
N ALA A 340 -7.79 35.29 -9.62
CA ALA A 340 -8.65 36.42 -9.48
C ALA A 340 -7.99 37.24 -8.38
N ALA A 341 -7.35 38.33 -8.79
CA ALA A 341 -7.35 39.53 -7.96
C ALA A 341 -8.68 39.54 -7.21
N LYS A 342 -8.59 39.46 -5.88
CA LYS A 342 -9.69 39.55 -4.91
C LYS A 342 -10.89 40.18 -5.64
N PRO A 343 -11.97 39.44 -5.98
CA PRO A 343 -13.13 40.12 -6.51
C PRO A 343 -13.59 40.99 -5.36
N GLU A 344 -13.13 42.24 -5.38
CA GLU A 344 -13.75 43.34 -4.71
C GLU A 344 -15.17 43.21 -5.22
N SER A 345 -16.01 42.58 -4.40
CA SER A 345 -17.37 42.26 -4.75
C SER A 345 -17.94 43.60 -5.17
N ALA A 346 -18.14 43.77 -6.48
CA ALA A 346 -18.85 44.90 -7.03
C ALA A 346 -20.29 44.69 -6.60
N LYS A 347 -20.55 44.93 -5.32
CA LYS A 347 -21.88 44.90 -4.73
C LYS A 347 -22.60 46.04 -5.41
N THR A 348 -23.54 45.70 -6.29
CA THR A 348 -24.56 46.64 -6.70
C THR A 348 -25.35 46.98 -5.45
N TYR A 349 -25.22 48.21 -4.96
CA TYR A 349 -25.95 48.67 -3.80
C TYR A 349 -27.23 49.33 -4.30
N CYS A 350 -28.37 48.72 -4.00
CA CYS A 350 -29.65 49.35 -4.21
C CYS A 350 -30.22 49.79 -2.85
N HIS A 351 -30.66 51.04 -2.78
CA HIS A 351 -31.41 51.52 -1.63
C HIS A 351 -32.76 50.83 -1.54
N GLN A 352 -33.35 50.75 -0.35
CA GLN A 352 -34.62 50.08 -0.12
C GLN A 352 -35.71 50.61 -1.07
N MET A 353 -36.39 49.69 -1.76
CA MET A 353 -37.46 50.04 -2.71
C MET A 353 -38.63 50.67 -1.97
N ALA A 354 -39.14 51.80 -2.49
CA ALA A 354 -40.35 52.39 -1.95
C ALA A 354 -41.53 51.43 -2.12
N ARG A 355 -42.36 51.32 -1.09
CA ARG A 355 -43.58 50.49 -1.16
C ARG A 355 -44.47 51.05 -2.29
N PRO A 356 -44.98 50.21 -3.21
CA PRO A 356 -45.86 50.68 -4.28
C PRO A 356 -47.10 51.36 -3.70
N GLU A 357 -47.37 52.60 -4.09
CA GLU A 357 -48.64 53.27 -3.80
C GLU A 357 -49.72 52.68 -4.71
N ILE A 358 -50.63 51.92 -4.10
CA ILE A 358 -51.69 51.23 -4.81
C ILE A 358 -52.90 52.17 -4.87
N PRO A 359 -53.48 52.43 -6.05
CA PRO A 359 -54.74 53.17 -6.14
C PRO A 359 -55.87 52.42 -5.41
N GLU A 360 -56.91 53.13 -4.97
CA GLU A 360 -58.11 52.48 -4.44
C GLU A 360 -58.73 51.58 -5.51
N LEU A 361 -58.61 50.27 -5.32
CA LEU A 361 -59.11 49.24 -6.23
C LEU A 361 -60.12 48.38 -5.47
N ASN A 362 -61.31 48.21 -6.03
CA ASN A 362 -62.34 47.34 -5.47
C ASN A 362 -62.06 45.87 -5.84
N ILE A 363 -61.02 45.29 -5.25
CA ILE A 363 -60.56 43.91 -5.48
C ILE A 363 -60.28 43.23 -4.15
N ARG A 364 -60.60 41.92 -4.05
CA ARG A 364 -60.30 41.09 -2.87
C ARG A 364 -59.50 39.86 -3.27
N GLY A 365 -58.55 39.46 -2.43
CA GLY A 365 -57.72 38.28 -2.66
C GLY A 365 -56.22 38.56 -2.68
N GLU A 366 -55.44 37.51 -2.96
CA GLU A 366 -53.98 37.55 -3.05
C GLU A 366 -53.54 37.63 -4.52
N PHE A 367 -52.71 38.61 -4.84
CA PHE A 367 -52.20 38.85 -6.18
C PHE A 367 -50.68 38.81 -6.16
N ILE A 368 -50.10 38.05 -7.09
CA ILE A 368 -48.65 37.94 -7.28
C ILE A 368 -48.29 38.61 -8.61
N LEU A 369 -47.30 39.49 -8.58
CA LEU A 369 -46.84 40.23 -9.74
C LEU A 369 -45.32 40.10 -9.85
N THR A 370 -44.84 39.58 -10.97
CA THR A 370 -43.41 39.36 -11.22
C THR A 370 -42.90 40.44 -12.16
N ALA A 371 -41.89 41.16 -11.73
CA ALA A 371 -41.26 42.21 -12.52
C ALA A 371 -39.82 41.83 -12.88
N ARG A 372 -39.48 41.97 -14.16
CA ARG A 372 -38.10 41.91 -14.64
C ARG A 372 -37.65 43.30 -15.03
N PHE A 373 -36.51 43.76 -14.53
CA PHE A 373 -35.96 45.07 -14.84
C PHE A 373 -34.44 45.00 -15.02
N SER A 374 -33.89 45.94 -15.77
CA SER A 374 -32.45 46.09 -15.95
C SER A 374 -31.95 47.41 -15.39
N ILE A 375 -30.81 47.37 -14.72
CA ILE A 375 -30.05 48.55 -14.29
C ILE A 375 -28.95 48.76 -15.32
N ASP A 376 -28.91 49.95 -15.92
CA ASP A 376 -27.88 50.29 -16.90
C ASP A 376 -26.59 50.82 -16.24
N ALA A 377 -25.58 51.08 -17.07
CA ALA A 377 -24.30 51.65 -16.66
C ALA A 377 -24.39 53.08 -16.09
N SER A 378 -25.52 53.76 -16.30
CA SER A 378 -25.82 55.11 -15.83
C SER A 378 -26.66 55.11 -14.55
N ASN A 379 -26.82 53.93 -13.92
CA ASN A 379 -27.62 53.72 -12.71
C ASN A 379 -29.13 53.97 -12.90
N GLN A 380 -29.62 53.95 -14.14
CA GLN A 380 -31.05 54.04 -14.44
C GLN A 380 -31.68 52.65 -14.47
N VAL A 381 -32.84 52.54 -13.83
CA VAL A 381 -33.65 51.32 -13.79
C VAL A 381 -34.69 51.36 -14.89
N LYS A 382 -34.72 50.31 -15.73
CA LYS A 382 -35.71 50.15 -16.79
C LYS A 382 -36.47 48.83 -16.64
N VAL A 383 -37.79 48.90 -16.53
CA VAL A 383 -38.65 47.72 -16.48
C VAL A 383 -38.68 47.04 -17.86
N LEU A 384 -38.31 45.76 -17.90
CA LEU A 384 -38.30 44.93 -19.10
C LEU A 384 -39.64 44.21 -19.33
N SER A 385 -40.21 43.65 -18.27
CA SER A 385 -41.52 42.99 -18.32
C SER A 385 -42.22 42.99 -16.97
N LEU A 386 -43.55 43.03 -16.99
CA LEU A 386 -44.42 42.85 -15.83
C LEU A 386 -45.40 41.72 -16.16
N GLN A 387 -45.55 40.76 -15.26
CA GLN A 387 -46.49 39.64 -15.37
C GLN A 387 -47.36 39.59 -14.12
N GLY A 388 -48.69 39.53 -14.30
CA GLY A 388 -49.69 39.53 -13.24
C GLY A 388 -50.84 40.50 -13.54
N ASP A 389 -51.67 40.80 -12.54
CA ASP A 389 -52.89 41.62 -12.69
C ASP A 389 -52.58 43.03 -13.24
N GLU A 390 -53.17 43.37 -14.38
CA GLU A 390 -52.94 44.63 -15.10
C GLU A 390 -53.24 45.87 -14.25
N ARG A 391 -54.16 45.77 -13.29
CA ARG A 391 -54.56 46.90 -12.42
C ARG A 391 -53.45 47.31 -11.45
N LEU A 392 -52.55 46.39 -11.11
CA LEU A 392 -51.45 46.62 -10.15
C LEU A 392 -50.12 46.96 -10.85
N GLN A 393 -50.02 46.70 -12.16
CA GLN A 393 -48.80 46.96 -12.94
C GLN A 393 -48.34 48.44 -12.90
N PRO A 394 -49.22 49.47 -12.99
CA PRO A 394 -48.79 50.86 -12.93
C PRO A 394 -48.18 51.27 -11.57
N ALA A 395 -48.64 50.66 -10.48
CA ALA A 395 -48.11 50.90 -9.13
C ALA A 395 -46.73 50.24 -8.98
N VAL A 396 -46.60 48.98 -9.42
CA VAL A 396 -45.33 48.23 -9.39
C VAL A 396 -44.28 48.88 -10.31
N ARG A 397 -44.68 49.34 -11.50
CA ARG A 397 -43.78 50.05 -12.43
C ARG A 397 -43.18 51.29 -11.79
N ARG A 398 -44.00 52.16 -11.18
CA ARG A 398 -43.53 53.38 -10.50
C ARG A 398 -42.62 53.07 -9.31
N ALA A 399 -42.89 52.01 -8.56
CA ALA A 399 -42.04 51.57 -7.45
C ALA A 399 -40.66 51.06 -7.90
N ILE A 400 -40.59 50.40 -9.06
CA ILE A 400 -39.32 49.93 -9.63
C ILE A 400 -38.56 51.08 -10.31
N GLU A 401 -39.25 51.98 -10.99
CA GLU A 401 -38.61 53.14 -11.65
C GLU A 401 -38.09 54.18 -10.64
N SER A 402 -38.63 54.20 -9.41
CA SER A 402 -38.07 55.00 -8.30
C SER A 402 -36.88 54.35 -7.59
N TYR A 403 -36.47 53.16 -8.02
CA TYR A 403 -35.41 52.39 -7.39
C TYR A 403 -34.03 53.00 -7.73
N GLN A 404 -33.34 53.49 -6.71
CA GLN A 404 -32.00 54.05 -6.87
C GLN A 404 -30.95 52.96 -6.60
N CYS A 405 -30.27 52.52 -7.66
CA CYS A 405 -29.22 51.51 -7.60
C CYS A 405 -27.89 52.08 -8.07
N SER A 406 -26.81 51.82 -7.33
CA SER A 406 -25.45 52.08 -7.78
C SER A 406 -24.81 50.79 -8.29
N THR A 407 -24.59 50.70 -9.59
CA THR A 407 -23.66 49.73 -10.17
C THR A 407 -22.26 50.28 -9.89
N GLY A 408 -21.42 49.53 -9.17
CA GLY A 408 -20.09 49.99 -8.75
C GLY A 408 -19.14 50.29 -9.93
N LYS A 409 -17.82 50.17 -9.73
CA LYS A 409 -16.81 50.54 -10.76
C LYS A 409 -16.95 49.81 -12.11
N HIS A 410 -17.71 48.72 -12.19
CA HIS A 410 -18.04 48.05 -13.45
C HIS A 410 -19.41 48.48 -13.96
N LYS A 411 -19.40 49.41 -14.92
CA LYS A 411 -20.52 49.88 -15.74
C LYS A 411 -21.14 48.77 -16.63
N LYS A 412 -21.49 47.62 -16.05
CA LYS A 412 -22.15 46.50 -16.76
C LYS A 412 -23.65 46.54 -16.49
N ARG A 413 -24.45 46.25 -17.52
CA ARG A 413 -25.90 46.11 -17.40
C ARG A 413 -26.23 44.89 -16.52
N VAL A 414 -27.04 45.08 -15.49
CA VAL A 414 -27.48 44.01 -14.57
C VAL A 414 -28.97 43.81 -14.75
N GLU A 415 -29.42 42.57 -14.93
CA GLU A 415 -30.83 42.21 -14.96
C GLU A 415 -31.25 41.57 -13.64
N ALA A 416 -32.40 41.98 -13.11
CA ALA A 416 -32.95 41.47 -11.87
C ALA A 416 -34.43 41.10 -12.05
N MET A 417 -34.89 40.17 -11.22
CA MET A 417 -36.28 39.73 -11.17
C MET A 417 -36.77 39.83 -9.73
N GLN A 418 -37.91 40.49 -9.53
CA GLN A 418 -38.52 40.70 -8.22
C GLN A 418 -40.00 40.28 -8.24
N GLU A 419 -40.41 39.54 -7.22
CA GLU A 419 -41.80 39.18 -6.98
C GLU A 419 -42.43 40.18 -5.99
N PHE A 420 -43.63 40.66 -6.32
CA PHE A 420 -44.46 41.50 -5.46
C PHE A 420 -45.73 40.75 -5.11
N ARG A 421 -46.03 40.68 -3.82
CA ARG A 421 -47.22 40.00 -3.30
C ARG A 421 -48.12 41.03 -2.63
N PHE A 422 -49.36 41.10 -3.11
CA PHE A 422 -50.38 42.01 -2.62
C PHE A 422 -51.52 41.20 -2.03
N ARG A 423 -52.01 41.64 -0.87
CA ARG A 423 -53.19 41.07 -0.23
C ARG A 423 -54.17 42.22 0.03
N PHE A 424 -55.37 42.09 -0.52
CA PHE A 424 -56.47 43.05 -0.32
C PHE A 424 -57.59 42.35 0.43
N ASP A 425 -57.99 42.96 1.55
CA ASP A 425 -59.03 42.46 2.45
C ASP A 425 -60.44 42.92 2.06
#